data_AF-B1AIQ4-F1
#
_entry.id   AF-B1AIQ4-F1
#
_cell.length_a   1.000
_cell.length_b   1.000
_cell.length_c   1.000
_cell.angle_alpha   90.00
_cell.angle_beta   90.00
_cell.angle_gamma   90.00
#
_symmetry.space_group_name_H-M   'P 1'
#
loop_
_entity.id
_entity.type
_entity.pdbx_description
1 polymer ?
#
loop_
_entity_poly.entity_id
_entity_poly.type
_entity_poly.pdbx_seq_one_letter_code
_entity_poly.pdbx_strand_id
1 'polypeptide(L)'
;MNFSSFIFKVSDVFKSVIHEASDVVTKADLDNANAHTHSLAVGLGIGIVLFLIAGLIIGYFISMKIMKRQLKKNPPISKDTIRMIYQQVGRKPSESQINEIYNRAVKQK
;
A
#
# COMPACT_ATOMS: atom_id res chain seq x y z
N MET A 1 1.86 7.60 -9.83
CA MET A 1 2.69 6.44 -9.43
C MET A 1 1.78 5.21 -9.47
N ASN A 2 2.02 4.27 -10.38
CA ASN A 2 1.13 3.13 -10.58
C ASN A 2 1.29 2.12 -9.42
N PHE A 3 0.20 1.48 -8.98
CA PHE A 3 0.25 0.48 -7.91
C PHE A 3 1.29 -0.62 -8.20
N SER A 4 1.41 -1.05 -9.47
CA SER A 4 2.44 -1.99 -9.92
C SER A 4 3.87 -1.48 -9.66
N SER A 5 4.17 -0.20 -9.92
CA SER A 5 5.50 0.36 -9.64
C SER A 5 5.83 0.39 -8.14
N PHE A 6 4.82 0.55 -7.28
CA PHE A 6 4.99 0.48 -5.84
C PHE A 6 5.27 -0.96 -5.39
N ILE A 7 4.46 -1.92 -5.85
CA ILE A 7 4.66 -3.34 -5.53
C ILE A 7 6.00 -3.85 -6.04
N PHE A 8 6.44 -3.43 -7.24
CA PHE A 8 7.75 -3.80 -7.78
C PHE A 8 8.88 -3.31 -6.89
N LYS A 9 8.86 -2.02 -6.48
CA LYS A 9 9.85 -1.47 -5.54
C LYS A 9 9.85 -2.19 -4.18
N VAL A 10 8.67 -2.52 -3.65
CA VAL A 10 8.57 -3.30 -2.42
C VAL A 10 9.22 -4.68 -2.62
N SER A 11 8.94 -5.34 -3.74
CA SER A 11 9.53 -6.64 -4.06
C SER A 11 11.05 -6.58 -4.24
N ASP A 12 11.58 -5.49 -4.81
CA ASP A 12 13.03 -5.27 -4.94
C ASP A 12 13.67 -5.18 -3.56
N VAL A 13 13.07 -4.43 -2.63
CA VAL A 13 13.55 -4.34 -1.24
C VAL A 13 13.52 -5.72 -0.58
N PHE A 14 12.43 -6.49 -0.72
CA PHE A 14 12.36 -7.86 -0.18
C PHE A 14 13.46 -8.77 -0.73
N LYS A 15 13.70 -8.73 -2.05
CA LYS A 15 14.77 -9.51 -2.69
C LYS A 15 16.15 -9.09 -2.17
N SER A 16 16.41 -7.79 -2.03
CA SER A 16 17.66 -7.29 -1.46
C SER A 16 17.86 -7.75 -0.02
N VAL A 17 16.81 -7.75 0.82
CA VAL A 17 16.89 -8.26 2.19
C VAL A 17 17.19 -9.75 2.24
N ILE A 18 16.51 -10.56 1.41
CA ILE A 18 16.73 -12.00 1.34
C ILE A 18 18.14 -12.31 0.84
N HIS A 19 18.62 -11.58 -0.18
CA HIS A 19 19.96 -11.75 -0.73
C HIS A 19 21.04 -11.37 0.28
N GLU A 20 20.87 -10.24 0.98
CA GLU A 20 21.79 -9.82 2.04
C GLU A 20 21.82 -10.86 3.18
N ALA A 21 20.65 -11.33 3.61
CA ALA A 21 20.56 -12.37 4.62
C ALA A 21 21.20 -13.68 4.16
N SER A 22 21.00 -14.10 2.90
CA SER A 22 21.61 -15.32 2.37
C SER A 22 23.12 -15.19 2.21
N ASP A 23 23.61 -14.06 1.69
CA ASP A 23 25.05 -13.81 1.54
C ASP A 23 25.76 -13.89 2.89
N VAL A 24 25.07 -13.47 3.96
CA VAL A 24 25.65 -13.44 5.29
C VAL A 24 25.55 -14.78 5.97
N VAL A 25 24.48 -15.54 5.75
CA VAL A 25 24.43 -16.95 6.17
C VAL A 25 25.50 -17.75 5.44
N THR A 26 25.65 -17.58 4.12
CA THR A 26 26.68 -18.28 3.33
C THR A 26 28.09 -17.87 3.75
N LYS A 27 28.34 -16.58 3.98
CA LYS A 27 29.64 -16.12 4.51
C LYS A 27 29.85 -16.55 5.94
N ALA A 28 28.85 -16.54 6.80
CA ALA A 28 28.97 -16.98 8.18
C ALA A 28 29.20 -18.49 8.31
N ASP A 29 28.65 -19.30 7.39
CA ASP A 29 28.92 -20.74 7.32
C ASP A 29 30.32 -21.03 6.76
N LEU A 30 30.77 -20.23 5.77
CA LEU A 30 32.12 -20.32 5.21
C LEU A 30 33.21 -19.81 6.18
N ASP A 31 32.98 -18.68 6.83
CA ASP A 31 33.85 -18.08 7.84
C ASP A 31 33.55 -18.60 9.25
N ASN A 32 32.66 -19.58 9.46
CA ASN A 32 32.28 -20.10 10.81
C ASN A 32 33.51 -20.50 11.66
N ALA A 33 34.64 -20.78 11.02
CA ALA A 33 35.92 -20.96 11.70
C ALA A 33 36.34 -19.73 12.53
N ASN A 34 35.97 -18.50 12.12
CA ASN A 34 36.42 -17.22 12.68
C ASN A 34 35.31 -16.11 12.77
N ALA A 35 34.03 -16.38 12.45
CA ALA A 35 32.97 -15.41 12.06
C ALA A 35 32.21 -14.63 13.17
N HIS A 36 32.72 -14.49 14.39
CA HIS A 36 31.95 -13.85 15.48
C HIS A 36 31.74 -12.32 15.31
N THR A 37 32.49 -11.66 14.43
CA THR A 37 32.49 -10.19 14.29
C THR A 37 31.65 -9.68 13.11
N HIS A 38 31.61 -10.40 11.99
CA HIS A 38 30.91 -9.95 10.78
C HIS A 38 29.39 -10.18 10.81
N SER A 39 28.92 -11.18 11.57
CA SER A 39 27.48 -11.51 11.68
C SER A 39 26.67 -10.43 12.41
N LEU A 40 27.26 -9.75 13.40
CA LEU A 40 26.58 -8.73 14.21
C LEU A 40 26.24 -7.47 13.40
N ALA A 41 27.17 -6.98 12.58
CA ALA A 41 26.99 -5.77 11.77
C ALA A 41 25.87 -5.95 10.74
N VAL A 42 25.79 -7.14 10.15
CA VAL A 42 24.75 -7.46 9.17
C VAL A 42 23.40 -7.67 9.86
N GLY A 43 23.37 -8.34 11.02
CA GLY A 43 22.16 -8.48 11.82
C GLY A 43 21.48 -7.14 12.11
N LEU A 44 22.28 -6.10 12.42
CA LEU A 44 21.78 -4.73 12.58
C LEU A 44 21.23 -4.14 11.27
N GLY A 45 21.97 -4.29 10.16
CA GLY A 45 21.54 -3.81 8.84
C GLY A 45 20.22 -4.42 8.38
N ILE A 46 20.09 -5.75 8.47
CA ILE A 46 18.87 -6.49 8.12
C ILE A 46 17.72 -6.09 9.05
N GLY A 47 17.98 -5.94 10.35
CA GLY A 47 16.98 -5.52 11.33
C GLY A 47 16.37 -4.14 11.02
N ILE A 48 17.20 -3.17 10.61
CA ILE A 48 16.75 -1.83 10.22
C ILE A 48 15.85 -1.91 8.98
N VAL A 49 16.28 -2.63 7.94
CA VAL A 49 15.51 -2.73 6.70
C VAL A 49 14.16 -3.43 6.95
N LEU A 50 14.15 -4.52 7.73
CA LEU A 50 12.92 -5.20 8.12
C LEU A 50 11.99 -4.28 8.92
N PHE A 51 12.51 -3.50 9.86
CA PHE A 51 11.73 -2.54 10.64
C PHE A 51 11.11 -1.45 9.76
N LEU A 52 11.86 -0.92 8.78
CA LEU A 52 11.35 0.07 7.84
C LEU A 52 10.21 -0.50 6.97
N ILE A 53 10.37 -1.73 6.45
CA ILE A 53 9.32 -2.39 5.67
C ILE A 53 8.09 -2.67 6.53
N ALA A 54 8.28 -3.22 7.73
CA ALA A 54 7.18 -3.50 8.66
C ALA A 54 6.42 -2.21 9.02
N GLY A 55 7.14 -1.13 9.34
CA GLY A 55 6.57 0.18 9.62
C GLY A 55 5.78 0.75 8.42
N LEU A 56 6.30 0.59 7.20
CA LEU A 56 5.61 1.02 5.98
C LEU A 56 4.32 0.22 5.75
N ILE A 57 4.36 -1.11 5.91
CA ILE A 57 3.19 -1.98 5.75
C ILE A 57 2.11 -1.64 6.78
N ILE A 58 2.50 -1.52 8.06
CA ILE A 58 1.59 -1.17 9.16
C ILE A 58 1.00 0.23 8.93
N GLY A 59 1.84 1.21 8.59
CA GLY A 59 1.43 2.59 8.31
C GLY A 59 0.46 2.68 7.13
N TYR A 60 0.71 1.94 6.05
CA TYR A 60 -0.17 1.86 4.89
C TYR A 60 -1.55 1.29 5.26
N PHE A 61 -1.59 0.18 6.01
CA PHE A 61 -2.85 -0.46 6.40
C PHE A 61 -3.70 0.43 7.31
N ILE A 62 -3.06 1.10 8.29
CA ILE A 62 -3.71 2.07 9.17
C ILE A 62 -4.25 3.24 8.36
N SER A 63 -3.42 3.84 7.49
CA SER A 63 -3.81 4.97 6.63
C SER A 63 -4.99 4.62 5.73
N MET A 64 -4.96 3.43 5.11
CA MET A 64 -6.06 2.93 4.27
C MET A 64 -7.35 2.76 5.07
N LYS A 65 -7.27 2.22 6.29
CA LYS A 65 -8.44 2.04 7.18
C LYS A 65 -9.05 3.39 7.59
N ILE A 66 -8.21 4.39 7.89
CA ILE A 66 -8.65 5.75 8.20
C ILE A 66 -9.29 6.40 6.98
N MET A 67 -8.65 6.33 5.81
CA MET A 67 -9.16 6.92 4.57
C MET A 67 -10.51 6.30 4.18
N LYS A 68 -10.65 4.98 4.24
CA LYS A 68 -11.94 4.30 3.98
C LYS A 68 -13.04 4.79 4.93
N ARG A 69 -12.73 5.00 6.21
CA ARG A 69 -13.69 5.57 7.18
C ARG A 69 -14.05 7.01 6.85
N GLN A 70 -13.08 7.83 6.43
CA GLN A 70 -13.31 9.23 6.04
C GLN A 70 -14.18 9.32 4.77
N LEU A 71 -13.89 8.53 3.75
CA LEU A 71 -14.69 8.46 2.52
C LEU A 71 -16.11 7.95 2.78
N LYS A 72 -16.32 7.10 3.80
CA LYS A 72 -17.66 6.68 4.20
C LYS A 72 -18.46 7.79 4.89
N LYS A 73 -17.78 8.68 5.64
CA LYS A 73 -18.42 9.84 6.29
C LYS A 73 -18.75 10.94 5.28
N ASN A 74 -17.81 11.26 4.40
CA ASN A 74 -17.98 12.23 3.31
C ASN A 74 -17.81 11.49 1.98
N PRO A 75 -18.90 10.95 1.40
CA PRO A 75 -18.81 10.23 0.14
C PRO A 75 -18.17 11.11 -0.94
N PRO A 76 -17.19 10.59 -1.72
CA PRO A 76 -16.49 11.37 -2.73
C PRO A 76 -17.37 11.69 -3.96
N ILE A 77 -18.60 11.19 -4.00
CA ILE A 77 -19.55 11.39 -5.09
C ILE A 77 -20.70 12.27 -4.62
N SER A 78 -20.88 13.45 -5.21
CA SER A 78 -22.02 14.33 -4.96
C SER A 78 -23.11 14.12 -6.02
N LYS A 79 -24.35 14.55 -5.71
CA LYS A 79 -25.44 14.65 -6.70
C LYS A 79 -25.01 15.49 -7.92
N ASP A 80 -24.24 16.55 -7.69
CA ASP A 80 -23.74 17.42 -8.75
C ASP A 80 -22.70 16.71 -9.62
N THR A 81 -21.82 15.89 -9.03
CA THR A 81 -20.87 15.07 -9.78
C THR A 81 -21.60 14.09 -10.70
N ILE A 82 -22.65 13.44 -10.20
CA ILE A 82 -23.50 12.57 -11.00
C ILE A 82 -24.15 13.36 -12.14
N ARG A 83 -24.74 14.53 -11.84
CA ARG A 83 -25.33 15.40 -12.87
C ARG A 83 -24.31 15.78 -13.95
N MET A 84 -23.08 16.13 -13.56
CA MET A 84 -21.99 16.44 -14.49
C MET A 84 -21.62 15.25 -15.36
N ILE A 85 -21.49 14.04 -14.79
CA ILE A 85 -21.21 12.81 -15.56
C ILE A 85 -22.32 12.57 -16.60
N TYR A 86 -23.59 12.74 -16.21
CA TYR A 86 -24.72 12.59 -17.13
C TYR A 86 -24.74 13.65 -18.23
N GLN A 87 -24.43 14.91 -17.88
CA GLN A 87 -24.33 16.00 -18.84
C GLN A 87 -23.18 15.78 -19.83
N GLN A 88 -22.04 15.26 -19.38
CA GLN A 88 -20.91 14.91 -20.27
C GLN A 88 -21.30 13.84 -21.30
N VAL A 89 -22.19 12.90 -20.97
CA VAL A 89 -22.74 11.92 -21.93
C VAL A 89 -23.96 12.43 -22.71
N GLY A 90 -24.27 13.73 -22.63
CA GLY A 90 -25.36 14.36 -23.38
C GLY A 90 -26.77 14.02 -22.87
N ARG A 91 -26.91 13.51 -21.64
CA ARG A 91 -28.21 13.19 -21.03
C ARG A 91 -28.51 14.14 -19.89
N LYS A 92 -29.72 14.72 -19.88
CA LYS A 92 -30.26 15.46 -18.72
C LYS A 92 -30.97 14.45 -17.79
N PRO A 93 -30.41 14.12 -16.62
CA PRO A 93 -31.04 13.15 -15.72
C PRO A 93 -32.20 13.78 -14.94
N SER A 94 -33.18 12.96 -14.53
CA SER A 94 -34.20 13.34 -13.54
C SER A 94 -33.61 13.29 -12.12
N GLU A 95 -34.00 14.22 -11.23
CA GLU A 95 -33.53 14.28 -9.84
C GLU A 95 -33.75 12.95 -9.08
N SER A 96 -34.82 12.21 -9.41
CA SER A 96 -35.08 10.88 -8.85
C SER A 96 -33.99 9.87 -9.23
N GLN A 97 -33.58 9.86 -10.50
CA GLN A 97 -32.51 8.97 -11.00
C GLN A 97 -31.17 9.33 -10.36
N ILE A 98 -30.86 10.62 -10.23
CA ILE A 98 -29.63 11.08 -9.56
C ILE A 98 -29.59 10.59 -8.11
N ASN A 99 -30.71 10.71 -7.39
CA ASN A 99 -30.81 10.28 -5.99
C ASN A 99 -30.67 8.75 -5.84
N GLU A 100 -31.26 7.98 -6.75
CA GLU A 100 -31.14 6.53 -6.79
C GLU A 100 -29.68 6.09 -7.01
N ILE A 101 -28.99 6.74 -7.95
CA ILE A 101 -27.57 6.46 -8.26
C ILE A 101 -26.67 6.88 -7.09
N TYR A 102 -26.90 8.06 -6.52
CA TYR A 102 -26.17 8.54 -5.35
C TYR A 102 -26.30 7.54 -4.19
N ASN A 103 -27.52 7.11 -3.88
CA ASN A 103 -27.76 6.14 -2.82
C ASN A 103 -27.10 4.79 -3.11
N ARG A 104 -27.11 4.32 -4.37
CA ARG A 104 -26.36 3.11 -4.76
C ARG A 104 -24.85 3.28 -4.59
N ALA A 105 -24.30 4.43 -4.95
CA ALA A 105 -22.86 4.68 -4.87
C ALA A 105 -22.37 4.80 -3.42
N VAL A 106 -23.18 5.40 -2.52
CA VAL A 106 -22.84 5.56 -1.10
C VAL A 106 -23.11 4.30 -0.28
N LYS A 107 -24.11 3.49 -0.65
CA LYS A 107 -24.52 2.28 0.09
C LYS A 107 -23.64 1.05 -0.19
N GLN A 108 -22.67 1.12 -1.10
CA GLN A 108 -21.72 0.03 -1.34
C GLN A 108 -21.02 -0.33 -0.01
N LYS A 109 -21.46 -1.45 0.58
CA LYS A 109 -21.03 -1.98 1.88
C LYS A 109 -19.66 -2.63 1.78
#